data_AF-A0A392UH36-F1
#
_entry.id   AF-A0A392UH36-F1
#
_cell.length_a   1.000
_cell.length_b   1.000
_cell.length_c   1.000
_cell.angle_alpha   90.00
_cell.angle_beta   90.00
_cell.angle_gamma   90.00
#
_symmetry.space_group_name_H-M   'P 1'
#
loop_
_entity.id
_entity.type
_entity.pdbx_description
1 polymer ?
#
loop_
_entity_poly.entity_id
_entity_poly.type
_entity_poly.pdbx_seq_one_letter_code
_entity_poly.pdbx_strand_id
1 'polypeptide(L)' 'MGLPACVKKLGMVSGLIAIVLAALLTEKSIEFMIRFSRAGNITSYGSLMGDAFGKYGKALLEICVVINNTG' A
#
# COMPACT_ATOMS: atom_id res chain seq x y z
N MET A 1 -13.99 8.52 5.07
CA MET A 1 -15.09 8.16 5.99
C MET A 1 -14.74 7.03 7.00
N GLY A 2 -13.65 6.26 6.85
CA GLY A 2 -13.37 5.10 7.73
C GLY A 2 -12.62 5.38 9.05
N LEU A 3 -11.75 6.39 9.10
CA LEU A 3 -10.92 6.68 10.30
C LEU A 3 -11.70 6.87 11.61
N PRO A 4 -12.79 7.66 11.65
CA PRO A 4 -13.59 7.81 12.87
C PRO A 4 -14.25 6.49 13.30
N ALA A 5 -14.62 5.64 12.35
CA ALA A 5 -15.21 4.33 12.61
C ALA A 5 -14.18 3.33 13.14
N CYS A 6 -12.94 3.36 12.63
CA CYS A 6 -11.84 2.52 13.11
C CYS A 6 -11.49 2.84 14.57
N VAL A 7 -11.33 4.12 14.92
CA VAL A 7 -11.03 4.53 16.30
C VAL A 7 -12.19 4.22 17.25
N LYS A 8 -13.44 4.36 16.77
CA LYS A 8 -14.64 4.00 17.55
C LYS A 8 -14.76 2.49 17.79
N LYS A 9 -14.34 1.64 16.84
CA LYS A 9 -14.41 0.17 16.96
C LYS A 9 -13.25 -0.42 17.76
N LEU A 10 -12.04 0.11 17.58
CA LEU A 10 -10.82 -0.41 18.21
C LEU A 10 -10.61 0.16 19.61
N GLY A 11 -11.08 1.39 19.86
CA GLY A 11 -10.76 2.20 21.04
C GLY A 11 -9.74 3.30 20.71
N MET A 12 -9.70 4.37 21.51
CA MET A 12 -8.89 5.56 21.22
C MET A 12 -7.38 5.28 21.24
N VAL A 13 -6.91 4.55 22.26
CA VAL A 13 -5.47 4.26 22.46
C VAL A 13 -4.97 3.25 21.42
N SER A 14 -5.67 2.12 21.28
CA SER A 14 -5.38 1.08 20.28
C SER A 14 -5.50 1.62 18.85
N GLY A 15 -6.51 2.46 18.57
CA GLY A 15 -6.69 3.11 17.28
C GLY A 15 -5.52 4.04 16.93
N LEU A 16 -5.03 4.82 17.90
CA LEU A 16 -3.86 5.66 17.70
C LEU A 16 -2.61 4.84 17.39
N ILE A 17 -2.38 3.75 18.13
CA ILE A 17 -1.25 2.84 17.87
C ILE A 17 -1.34 2.26 16.44
N ALA A 18 -2.53 1.81 16.03
CA ALA A 18 -2.75 1.27 14.68
C ALA A 18 -2.49 2.33 13.59
N ILE A 19 -2.87 3.58 13.81
CA ILE A 19 -2.60 4.69 12.88
C ILE A 19 -1.10 4.95 12.76
N VAL A 20 -0.38 4.99 13.88
CA VAL A 20 1.08 5.20 13.88
C VAL A 20 1.79 4.05 13.15
N LEU A 21 1.40 2.80 13.41
CA LEU A 21 1.94 1.63 12.71
C LEU A 21 1.66 1.68 11.20
N ALA A 22 0.43 2.03 10.82
CA ALA A 22 0.05 2.19 9.42
C ALA A 22 0.85 3.31 8.74
N ALA A 23 1.09 4.43 9.44
CA ALA A 23 1.90 5.53 8.92
C ALA A 23 3.34 5.10 8.65
N LEU A 24 3.98 4.42 9.61
CA LEU A 24 5.35 3.89 9.44
C LEU A 24 5.44 2.91 8.28
N LEU A 25 4.46 2.01 8.15
CA LEU A 25 4.43 1.05 7.05
C LEU A 25 4.20 1.74 5.70
N THR A 26 3.38 2.80 5.68
CA THR A 26 3.10 3.58 4.48
C THR A 26 4.34 4.34 4.02
N GLU A 27 5.07 4.99 4.92
CA GLU A 27 6.33 5.66 4.58
C GLU A 27 7.35 4.70 3.97
N LYS A 28 7.53 3.52 4.58
CA LYS A 28 8.44 2.50 4.05
C LYS A 28 8.00 1.94 2.70
N SER A 29 6.69 1.79 2.50
CA SER A 29 6.15 1.38 1.21
C SER A 29 6.39 2.44 0.13
N ILE A 30 6.23 3.72 0.44
CA ILE A 30 6.51 4.83 -0.49
C ILE A 30 8.00 4.93 -0.81
N GLU A 31 8.87 4.82 0.19
CA GLU A 31 10.33 4.82 0.01
C GLU A 31 10.76 3.70 -0.93
N PHE A 32 10.21 2.49 -0.74
CA PHE A 32 10.42 1.35 -1.63
C PHE A 32 9.93 1.67 -3.05
N MET A 33 8.71 2.19 -3.20
CA MET A 33 8.12 2.52 -4.49
C MET A 33 8.97 3.55 -5.27
N ILE A 34 9.42 4.62 -4.61
CA ILE A 34 10.25 5.66 -5.21
C ILE A 34 11.63 5.11 -5.59
N ARG A 35 12.23 4.27 -4.73
CA ARG A 35 13.55 3.66 -5.00
C ARG A 35 13.53 2.80 -6.25
N PHE A 36 12.53 1.95 -6.42
CA PHE A 36 12.39 1.11 -7.60
C PHE A 36 11.96 1.92 -8.84
N SER A 37 11.08 2.91 -8.69
CA SER A 37 10.62 3.75 -9.80
C SER A 37 11.76 4.59 -10.39
N ARG A 38 12.61 5.14 -9.52
CA ARG A 38 13.78 5.93 -9.94
C ARG A 38 14.90 5.07 -10.52
N ALA A 39 15.08 3.85 -10.04
CA ALA A 39 16.07 2.91 -10.57
C ALA A 39 15.70 2.42 -11.98
N GLY A 40 14.40 2.25 -12.28
CA GLY A 40 13.94 1.74 -13.58
C GLY A 40 13.39 2.78 -14.57
N ASN A 41 13.30 4.07 -14.20
CA ASN A 41 12.65 5.13 -15.01
C ASN A 41 11.20 4.77 -15.42
N ILE A 42 10.50 4.03 -14.56
CA ILE A 42 9.21 3.41 -14.89
C ILE A 42 8.08 4.33 -14.44
N THR A 43 7.22 4.74 -15.38
CA THR A 43 6.09 5.65 -15.15
C THR A 43 4.78 4.94 -14.78
N SER A 44 4.69 3.62 -14.99
CA SER A 44 3.48 2.84 -14.69
C SER A 44 3.66 1.95 -13.45
N TYR A 45 2.69 2.02 -12.53
CA TYR A 45 2.65 1.22 -11.30
C TYR A 45 2.69 -0.29 -11.58
N GLY A 46 2.03 -0.74 -12.64
CA GLY A 46 2.02 -2.15 -13.04
C GLY A 46 3.39 -2.64 -13.52
N SER A 47 4.12 -1.82 -14.26
CA SER A 47 5.49 -2.15 -14.68
C SER A 47 6.47 -2.07 -13.51
N LEU A 48 6.30 -1.10 -12.60
CA LEU A 48 7.08 -0.98 -11.38
C LEU A 48 6.96 -2.22 -10.49
N MET A 49 5.74 -2.71 -10.30
CA MET A 49 5.49 -3.91 -9.50
C MET A 49 5.93 -5.20 -10.20
N GLY A 50 5.87 -5.23 -11.54
CA GLY A 50 6.47 -6.30 -12.33
C GLY A 50 7.98 -6.39 -12.19
N ASP A 51 8.67 -5.26 -12.10
CA ASP A 51 10.13 -5.20 -11.94
C ASP A 51 10.56 -5.53 -10.49
N ALA A 52 9.79 -5.05 -9.50
CA ALA A 52 10.10 -5.25 -8.09
C ALA A 52 9.73 -6.65 -7.54
N PHE A 53 8.59 -7.22 -7.96
CA PHE A 53 8.06 -8.50 -7.44
C PHE A 53 7.97 -9.61 -8.50
N GLY A 54 8.35 -9.34 -9.74
CA GLY A 54 8.23 -10.28 -10.85
C GLY A 54 6.80 -10.45 -11.39
N LYS A 55 6.64 -11.33 -12.38
CA LYS A 55 5.35 -11.58 -13.06
C LYS A 55 4.23 -12.04 -12.11
N TYR A 56 4.53 -12.93 -11.17
CA TYR A 56 3.54 -13.47 -10.24
C TYR A 56 3.11 -12.43 -9.19
N GLY A 57 4.06 -11.63 -8.69
CA GLY A 57 3.75 -10.54 -7.76
C GLY A 57 2.90 -9.44 -8.39
N LYS A 58 3.21 -9.06 -9.64
CA LYS A 58 2.39 -8.11 -10.42
C LYS A 58 0.94 -8.58 -10.55
N ALA A 59 0.75 -9.86 -10.93
CA ALA A 59 -0.59 -10.42 -11.13
C ALA A 59 -1.41 -10.42 -9.83
N LEU A 60 -0.82 -10.80 -8.70
CA LEU A 60 -1.48 -10.74 -7.40
C LEU A 60 -1.88 -9.31 -7.02
N LEU A 61 -0.99 -8.34 -7.23
CA LEU A 61 -1.26 -6.94 -6.92
C LEU A 61 -2.35 -6.34 -7.82
N GLU A 62 -2.35 -6.64 -9.13
CA GLU A 62 -3.44 -6.23 -10.03
C GLU A 62 -4.78 -6.79 -9.58
N ILE A 63 -4.84 -8.07 -9.19
CA ILE A 63 -6.07 -8.68 -8.66
C ILE A 63 -6.52 -7.96 -7.38
N CYS A 64 -5.61 -7.69 -6.45
CA CYS A 64 -5.92 -6.93 -5.23
C CYS A 64 -6.48 -5.53 -5.54
N VAL A 65 -5.91 -4.82 -6.52
CA VAL A 65 -6.37 -3.48 -6.93
C VAL A 65 -7.76 -3.54 -7.56
N VAL A 66 -8.04 -4.54 -8.41
CA VAL A 66 -9.35 -4.74 -9.01
C VAL A 66 -10.40 -5.04 -7.93
N ILE A 67 -10.11 -5.93 -7.00
CA ILE A 67 -11.01 -6.25 -5.88
C ILE A 67 -11.26 -5.01 -5.03
N ASN A 68 -10.21 -4.23 -4.71
CA ASN A 68 -10.34 -3.03 -3.89
C ASN A 68 -11.15 -1.92 -4.56
N ASN A 69 -11.07 -1.78 -5.89
CA ASN A 69 -11.85 -0.79 -6.64
C ASN A 69 -13.27 -1.22 -6.98
N THR A 70 -13.53 -2.53 -7.05
CA THR A 70 -14.88 -3.05 -7.36
C THR A 70 -15.77 -3.12 -6.10
N GLY A 71 -15.16 -2.99 -4.91
CA GLY A 71 -15.84 -3.03 -3.60
C GLY A 71 -16.29 -1.68 -3.06
#